data_AF-A0A3C0HBA9-F1
#
_entry.id   AF-A0A3C0HBA9-F1
#
_cell.length_a   1.000
_cell.length_b   1.000
_cell.length_c   1.000
_cell.angle_alpha   90.00
_cell.angle_beta   90.00
_cell.angle_gamma   90.00
#
_symmetry.space_group_name_H-M   'P 1'
#
loop_
_entity.id
_entity.type
_entity.pdbx_description
1 polymer ?
#
loop_
_entity_poly.entity_id
_entity_poly.type
_entity_poly.pdbx_seq_one_letter_code
_entity_poly.pdbx_strand_id
1 'polypeptide(L)'
;DIFVHPKNLKGAMNNDIVRVEMSIIPGKRKPEGKITEIITRALSQVLGTIKNNGNVWTVYPASTEDIHEIQIKEKNLNGAEDGDHVLLGITKWGKNQHRTFYGKVLEVLQNQSDNDIAMQSILLDNGFELHFPKEVMDEAAAISREITTNEVARRRDMRGTTTFAIDPETAKDFDDALSFKQLENG
;
A
#
# COMPACT_ATOMS: atom_id res chain seq x y z
N ASP A 1 -20.66 -17.67 -4.31
CA ASP A 1 -20.52 -16.30 -4.87
C ASP A 1 -21.88 -15.69 -5.14
N ILE A 2 -21.99 -14.38 -4.96
CA ILE A 2 -23.15 -13.58 -5.32
C ILE A 2 -22.82 -12.84 -6.61
N PHE A 3 -23.70 -12.89 -7.60
CA PHE A 3 -23.52 -12.13 -8.84
C PHE A 3 -24.10 -10.72 -8.67
N VAL A 4 -23.27 -9.69 -8.87
CA VAL A 4 -23.69 -8.28 -8.79
C VAL A 4 -23.66 -7.69 -10.20
N HIS A 5 -24.83 -7.26 -10.69
CA HIS A 5 -24.90 -6.58 -11.98
C HIS A 5 -24.21 -5.21 -11.94
N PRO A 6 -23.63 -4.71 -13.06
CA PRO A 6 -22.94 -3.41 -13.11
C PRO A 6 -23.77 -2.22 -12.57
N LYS A 7 -25.08 -2.22 -12.83
CA LYS A 7 -26.02 -1.20 -12.32
C LYS A 7 -26.19 -1.20 -10.78
N ASN A 8 -25.79 -2.30 -10.13
CA ASN A 8 -25.95 -2.55 -8.70
C ASN A 8 -24.63 -2.40 -7.93
N LEU A 9 -23.54 -1.95 -8.57
CA LEU A 9 -22.22 -1.83 -7.95
C LEU A 9 -22.09 -0.66 -6.97
N LYS A 10 -22.97 0.35 -7.04
CA LYS A 10 -22.88 1.59 -6.23
C LYS A 10 -21.49 2.27 -6.28
N GLY A 11 -20.76 2.07 -7.38
CA GLY A 11 -19.39 2.60 -7.54
C GLY A 11 -18.32 1.87 -6.72
N ALA A 12 -18.59 0.63 -6.30
CA ALA A 12 -17.55 -0.27 -5.80
C ALA A 12 -16.58 -0.62 -6.93
N MET A 13 -15.32 -0.73 -6.55
CA MET A 13 -14.22 -1.16 -7.42
C MET A 13 -13.75 -2.55 -7.03
N ASN A 14 -12.82 -3.08 -7.83
CA ASN A 14 -12.17 -4.33 -7.52
C ASN A 14 -11.56 -4.30 -6.10
N ASN A 15 -11.62 -5.43 -5.40
CA ASN A 15 -11.13 -5.62 -4.03
C ASN A 15 -11.80 -4.79 -2.91
N ASP A 16 -12.72 -3.87 -3.21
CA ASP A 16 -13.46 -3.14 -2.18
C ASP A 16 -14.21 -4.11 -1.25
N ILE A 17 -14.18 -3.83 0.05
CA ILE A 17 -15.00 -4.54 1.04
C ILE A 17 -16.37 -3.87 1.06
N VAL A 18 -17.42 -4.63 0.72
CA VAL A 18 -18.77 -4.12 0.51
C VAL A 18 -19.82 -4.84 1.34
N ARG A 19 -20.92 -4.14 1.64
CA ARG A 19 -22.16 -4.72 2.15
C ARG A 19 -23.10 -4.99 0.97
N VAL A 20 -23.57 -6.23 0.86
CA VAL A 20 -24.44 -6.68 -0.24
C VAL A 20 -25.79 -7.09 0.31
N GLU A 21 -26.85 -6.55 -0.25
CA GLU A 21 -28.21 -7.08 -0.11
C GLU A 21 -28.41 -8.19 -1.15
N MET A 22 -28.81 -9.37 -0.70
CA MET A 22 -28.91 -10.57 -1.55
C MET A 22 -30.36 -10.89 -1.90
N SER A 23 -30.59 -11.25 -3.16
CA SER A 23 -31.88 -11.72 -3.68
C SER A 23 -31.72 -13.13 -4.25
N ILE A 24 -32.52 -14.07 -3.73
CA ILE A 24 -32.57 -15.45 -4.22
C ILE A 24 -33.71 -15.55 -5.24
N ILE A 25 -33.36 -15.79 -6.51
CA ILE A 25 -34.34 -15.91 -7.60
C ILE A 25 -34.54 -17.40 -7.92
N PRO A 26 -35.77 -17.93 -7.80
CA PRO A 26 -36.07 -19.32 -8.17
C PRO A 26 -35.64 -19.63 -9.60
N GLY A 27 -34.90 -20.73 -9.80
CA GLY A 27 -34.43 -21.17 -11.11
C GLY A 27 -33.06 -20.62 -11.55
N LYS A 28 -32.43 -19.69 -10.82
CA LYS A 28 -31.04 -19.28 -11.08
C LYS A 28 -30.05 -20.01 -10.17
N ARG A 29 -28.90 -20.38 -10.74
CA ARG A 29 -27.84 -21.14 -10.04
C ARG A 29 -27.05 -20.29 -9.03
N LYS A 30 -26.93 -18.98 -9.24
CA LYS A 30 -26.23 -18.06 -8.33
C LYS A 30 -27.21 -17.01 -7.78
N PRO A 31 -27.14 -16.67 -6.48
CA PRO A 31 -27.89 -15.55 -5.94
C PRO A 31 -27.43 -14.23 -6.57
N GLU A 32 -28.35 -13.28 -6.71
CA GLU A 32 -28.03 -11.93 -7.18
C GLU A 32 -27.84 -10.98 -6.00
N GLY A 33 -27.04 -9.94 -6.20
CA GLY A 33 -26.72 -8.97 -5.17
C GLY A 33 -26.88 -7.52 -5.63
N LYS A 34 -27.13 -6.65 -4.65
CA LYS A 34 -27.04 -5.21 -4.76
C LYS A 34 -26.14 -4.65 -3.68
N ILE A 35 -25.11 -3.88 -4.07
CA ILE A 35 -24.23 -3.23 -3.10
C ILE A 35 -25.00 -2.09 -2.44
N THR A 36 -25.15 -2.20 -1.12
CA THR A 36 -25.81 -1.19 -0.28
C THR A 36 -24.81 -0.22 0.31
N GLU A 37 -23.56 -0.64 0.52
CA GLU A 37 -22.52 0.18 1.14
C GLU A 37 -21.12 -0.33 0.79
N ILE A 38 -20.16 0.59 0.74
CA ILE A 38 -18.74 0.29 0.58
C ILE A 38 -18.13 0.56 1.95
N ILE A 39 -17.71 -0.51 2.63
CA ILE A 39 -17.22 -0.50 4.01
C ILE A 39 -15.77 0.01 4.02
N THR A 40 -14.94 -0.57 3.16
CA THR A 40 -13.52 -0.21 3.04
C THR A 40 -13.16 -0.17 1.56
N ARG A 41 -12.46 0.90 1.15
CA ARG A 41 -11.89 0.99 -0.19
C ARG A 41 -10.58 0.21 -0.24
N ALA A 42 -10.39 -0.61 -1.25
CA ALA A 42 -9.12 -1.30 -1.47
C ALA A 42 -8.01 -0.33 -1.87
N LEU A 43 -8.36 0.61 -2.76
CA LEU A 43 -7.46 1.64 -3.23
C LEU A 43 -7.87 2.97 -2.59
N SER A 44 -6.94 3.64 -1.91
CA SER A 44 -7.18 4.97 -1.32
C SER A 44 -6.16 6.01 -1.77
N GLN A 45 -4.99 5.53 -2.21
CA GLN A 45 -3.88 6.32 -2.71
C GLN A 45 -3.46 5.79 -4.07
N VAL A 46 -2.95 6.68 -4.92
CA VAL A 46 -2.52 6.35 -6.28
C VAL A 46 -1.26 7.12 -6.61
N LEU A 47 -0.35 6.49 -7.35
CA LEU A 47 0.79 7.17 -7.95
C LEU A 47 0.49 7.55 -9.40
N GLY A 48 0.94 8.73 -9.80
CA GLY A 48 0.77 9.17 -11.17
C GLY A 48 1.54 10.44 -11.48
N THR A 49 1.43 10.87 -12.74
CA THR A 49 2.02 12.12 -13.21
C THR A 49 0.95 13.20 -13.23
N ILE A 50 1.23 14.33 -12.58
CA ILE A 50 0.34 15.48 -12.61
C ILE A 50 0.58 16.31 -13.87
N LYS A 51 -0.50 16.80 -14.47
CA LYS A 51 -0.45 17.73 -15.60
C LYS A 51 -1.38 18.91 -15.40
N ASN A 52 -0.93 20.07 -15.87
CA ASN A 52 -1.72 21.28 -15.94
C ASN A 52 -2.33 21.42 -17.33
N ASN A 53 -3.63 21.14 -17.44
CA ASN A 53 -4.39 21.31 -18.69
C ASN A 53 -5.04 22.71 -18.77
N GLY A 54 -4.30 23.74 -18.34
CA GLY A 54 -4.73 25.15 -18.34
C GLY A 54 -5.58 25.53 -17.13
N ASN A 55 -6.85 25.09 -17.11
CA ASN A 55 -7.80 25.44 -16.04
C ASN A 55 -8.01 24.31 -15.02
N VAL A 56 -7.48 23.13 -15.28
CA VAL A 56 -7.69 21.94 -14.44
C VAL A 56 -6.37 21.20 -14.32
N TRP A 57 -6.03 20.88 -13.07
CA TRP A 57 -4.94 19.97 -12.75
C TRP A 57 -5.47 18.54 -12.76
N THR A 58 -4.81 17.68 -13.51
CA THR A 58 -5.21 16.28 -13.68
C THR A 58 -4.02 15.39 -13.40
N VAL A 59 -4.20 14.38 -12.55
CA VAL A 59 -3.23 13.30 -12.39
C VAL A 59 -3.65 12.12 -13.24
N TYR A 60 -2.68 11.56 -13.96
CA TYR A 60 -2.80 10.33 -14.73
C TYR A 60 -2.11 9.21 -13.94
N PRO A 61 -2.87 8.24 -13.39
CA PRO A 61 -2.30 7.12 -12.64
C PRO A 61 -1.28 6.30 -13.45
N ALA A 62 -0.22 5.84 -12.78
CA ALA A 62 0.81 4.99 -13.37
C ALA A 62 0.33 3.54 -13.58
N SER A 63 -0.44 3.01 -12.63
CA SER A 63 -1.18 1.75 -12.80
C SER A 63 -2.54 1.87 -12.11
N THR A 64 -3.62 1.94 -12.91
CA THR A 64 -4.95 1.43 -12.51
C THR A 64 -5.75 1.20 -13.81
N GLU A 65 -6.42 0.05 -13.95
CA GLU A 65 -7.28 -0.19 -15.13
C GLU A 65 -8.59 0.62 -15.07
N ASP A 66 -9.05 0.97 -13.86
CA ASP A 66 -10.38 1.56 -13.63
C ASP A 66 -10.41 3.09 -13.51
N ILE A 67 -9.26 3.72 -13.19
CA ILE A 67 -9.13 5.16 -12.95
C ILE A 67 -8.13 5.76 -13.95
N HIS A 68 -8.64 6.36 -15.02
CA HIS A 68 -7.78 6.95 -16.05
C HIS A 68 -7.31 8.37 -15.71
N GLU A 69 -8.11 9.13 -14.96
CA GLU A 69 -7.80 10.50 -14.59
C GLU A 69 -8.40 10.90 -13.24
N ILE A 70 -7.68 11.74 -12.51
CA ILE A 70 -8.11 12.27 -11.22
C ILE A 70 -7.91 13.78 -11.22
N GLN A 71 -9.00 14.53 -11.03
CA GLN A 71 -8.96 15.99 -10.98
C GLN A 71 -8.49 16.48 -9.62
N ILE A 72 -7.54 17.39 -9.63
CA ILE A 72 -6.98 18.05 -8.45
C ILE A 72 -7.39 19.52 -8.48
N LYS A 73 -7.87 20.02 -7.35
CA LYS A 73 -8.10 21.46 -7.18
C LYS A 73 -6.77 22.14 -6.86
N GLU A 74 -6.58 23.37 -7.29
CA GLU A 74 -5.34 24.14 -7.08
C GLU A 74 -4.89 24.17 -5.60
N LYS A 75 -5.83 24.37 -4.67
CA LYS A 75 -5.57 24.32 -3.22
C LYS A 75 -5.07 22.97 -2.67
N ASN A 76 -5.16 21.90 -3.47
CA ASN A 76 -4.81 20.53 -3.11
C ASN A 76 -3.55 20.04 -3.85
N LEU A 77 -2.80 20.94 -4.51
CA LEU A 77 -1.58 20.58 -5.25
C LEU A 77 -0.39 20.24 -4.36
N ASN A 78 -0.39 20.70 -3.11
CA ASN A 78 0.73 20.50 -2.18
C ASN A 78 2.10 20.91 -2.78
N GLY A 79 2.12 21.97 -3.59
CA GLY A 79 3.34 22.46 -4.24
C GLY A 79 3.77 21.70 -5.49
N ALA A 80 2.98 20.73 -5.98
CA ALA A 80 3.27 20.03 -7.22
C ALA A 80 3.28 20.95 -8.45
N GLU A 81 4.24 20.75 -9.33
CA GLU A 81 4.39 21.43 -10.61
C GLU A 81 3.97 20.54 -11.78
N ASP A 82 3.83 21.13 -12.98
CA ASP A 82 3.46 20.38 -14.18
C ASP A 82 4.53 19.33 -14.53
N GLY A 83 4.11 18.06 -14.67
CA GLY A 83 5.00 16.95 -14.98
C GLY A 83 5.54 16.19 -13.76
N ASP A 84 5.27 16.64 -12.54
CA ASP A 84 5.74 15.94 -11.34
C ASP A 84 5.10 14.55 -11.17
N HIS A 85 5.88 13.62 -10.62
CA HIS A 85 5.33 12.40 -10.05
C HIS A 85 4.77 12.69 -8.66
N VAL A 86 3.54 12.26 -8.40
CA VAL A 86 2.83 12.57 -7.16
C VAL A 86 2.16 11.35 -6.57
N LEU A 87 2.22 11.23 -5.25
CA LEU A 87 1.34 10.38 -4.46
C LEU A 87 0.07 11.17 -4.15
N LEU A 88 -1.08 10.66 -4.58
CA LEU A 88 -2.37 11.32 -4.40
C LEU A 88 -3.29 10.49 -3.52
N GLY A 89 -4.10 11.17 -2.71
CA GLY A 89 -5.21 10.55 -1.98
C GLY A 89 -6.53 10.83 -2.69
N ILE A 90 -7.35 9.80 -2.91
CA ILE A 90 -8.67 9.95 -3.54
C ILE A 90 -9.66 10.52 -2.50
N THR A 91 -10.16 11.72 -2.76
CA THR A 91 -11.09 12.44 -1.86
C THR A 91 -12.55 12.28 -2.25
N LYS A 92 -12.82 12.07 -3.54
CA LYS A 92 -14.17 11.85 -4.05
C LYS A 92 -14.14 10.83 -5.17
N TRP A 93 -14.96 9.81 -4.99
CA TRP A 93 -15.17 8.75 -5.96
C TRP A 93 -16.31 9.17 -6.91
N GLY A 94 -16.10 9.00 -8.21
CA GLY A 94 -17.14 9.22 -9.21
C GLY A 94 -18.37 8.35 -8.91
N LYS A 95 -19.57 8.88 -9.19
CA LYS A 95 -20.82 8.13 -9.03
C LYS A 95 -21.31 7.66 -10.40
N ASN A 96 -21.74 6.40 -10.48
CA ASN A 96 -22.35 5.81 -11.67
C ASN A 96 -21.40 5.81 -12.90
N GLN A 97 -21.95 5.96 -14.11
CA GLN A 97 -21.23 5.84 -15.38
C GLN A 97 -20.34 7.04 -15.73
N HIS A 98 -20.47 8.18 -15.03
CA HIS A 98 -19.62 9.36 -15.22
C HIS A 98 -18.58 9.46 -14.10
N ARG A 99 -17.41 8.86 -14.37
CA ARG A 99 -16.34 8.59 -13.40
C ARG A 99 -15.36 9.76 -13.21
N THR A 100 -15.82 10.92 -12.76
CA THR A 100 -14.85 11.97 -12.35
C THR A 100 -14.40 11.71 -10.92
N PHE A 101 -13.11 11.41 -10.76
CA PHE A 101 -12.45 11.29 -9.45
C PHE A 101 -11.86 12.63 -9.06
N TYR A 102 -11.90 12.94 -7.76
CA TYR A 102 -11.17 14.07 -7.22
C TYR A 102 -10.19 13.61 -6.16
N GLY A 103 -9.02 14.23 -6.15
CA GLY A 103 -7.96 13.92 -5.21
C GLY A 103 -7.35 15.15 -4.55
N LYS A 104 -6.36 14.85 -3.73
CA LYS A 104 -5.36 15.80 -3.25
C LYS A 104 -3.98 15.18 -3.35
N VAL A 105 -2.98 15.98 -3.67
CA VAL A 105 -1.58 15.55 -3.60
C VAL A 105 -1.22 15.40 -2.12
N LEU A 106 -0.69 14.23 -1.76
CA LEU A 106 -0.15 13.93 -0.45
C LEU A 106 1.35 14.22 -0.42
N GLU A 107 2.05 13.84 -1.49
CA GLU A 107 3.50 13.96 -1.60
C GLU A 107 3.90 14.19 -3.06
N VAL A 108 4.90 15.04 -3.28
CA VAL A 108 5.59 15.20 -4.56
C VAL A 108 6.84 14.34 -4.53
N LEU A 109 6.95 13.38 -5.44
CA LEU A 109 8.03 12.41 -5.48
C LEU A 109 9.19 12.94 -6.31
N GLN A 110 10.16 13.55 -5.63
CA GLN A 110 11.36 14.05 -6.27
C GLN A 110 12.40 12.94 -6.46
N ASN A 111 13.15 13.02 -7.56
CA ASN A 111 14.28 12.13 -7.88
C ASN A 111 13.94 10.63 -7.96
N GLN A 112 12.67 10.28 -8.22
CA GLN A 112 12.25 8.90 -8.50
C GLN A 112 12.33 8.64 -10.01
N SER A 113 12.83 7.47 -10.40
CA SER A 113 12.77 7.04 -11.80
C SER A 113 11.40 6.48 -12.14
N ASP A 114 11.06 6.39 -13.43
CA ASP A 114 9.81 5.75 -13.89
C ASP A 114 9.67 4.31 -13.38
N ASN A 115 10.80 3.59 -13.23
CA ASN A 115 10.81 2.23 -12.68
C ASN A 115 10.44 2.21 -11.20
N ASP A 116 10.94 3.18 -10.41
CA ASP A 116 10.61 3.29 -8.99
C ASP A 116 9.11 3.58 -8.81
N ILE A 117 8.57 4.50 -9.62
CA ILE A 117 7.14 4.83 -9.64
C ILE A 117 6.31 3.62 -10.03
N ALA A 118 6.69 2.88 -11.07
CA ALA A 118 5.97 1.68 -11.49
C ALA A 118 5.95 0.61 -10.38
N MET A 119 7.09 0.36 -9.75
CA MET A 119 7.20 -0.59 -8.64
C MET A 119 6.32 -0.17 -7.45
N GLN A 120 6.41 1.09 -7.02
CA GLN A 120 5.62 1.60 -5.89
C GLN A 120 4.12 1.60 -6.20
N SER A 121 3.73 1.86 -7.45
CA SER A 121 2.33 1.82 -7.88
C SER A 121 1.74 0.40 -7.76
N ILE A 122 2.51 -0.64 -8.12
CA ILE A 122 2.10 -2.03 -7.93
C ILE A 122 1.88 -2.36 -6.45
N LEU A 123 2.73 -1.85 -5.56
CA LEU A 123 2.58 -2.04 -4.10
C LEU A 123 1.27 -1.42 -3.61
N LEU A 124 0.99 -0.17 -3.98
CA LEU A 124 -0.25 0.52 -3.61
C LEU A 124 -1.51 -0.19 -4.14
N ASP A 125 -1.48 -0.65 -5.39
CA ASP A 125 -2.62 -1.36 -6.02
C ASP A 125 -2.95 -2.68 -5.32
N ASN A 126 -1.95 -3.30 -4.68
CA ASN A 126 -2.13 -4.50 -3.87
C ASN A 126 -2.40 -4.21 -2.39
N GLY A 127 -2.60 -2.94 -2.03
CA GLY A 127 -2.97 -2.51 -0.68
C GLY A 127 -1.79 -2.41 0.30
N PHE A 128 -0.55 -2.34 -0.20
CA PHE A 128 0.60 -2.05 0.65
C PHE A 128 0.77 -0.55 0.83
N GLU A 129 1.15 -0.13 2.03
CA GLU A 129 1.53 1.25 2.32
C GLU A 129 2.99 1.48 1.92
N LEU A 130 3.29 2.65 1.35
CA LEU A 130 4.67 3.00 0.97
C LEU A 130 5.53 3.43 2.15
N HIS A 131 4.90 3.88 3.24
CA HIS A 131 5.55 4.44 4.40
C HIS A 131 5.02 3.76 5.66
N PHE A 132 5.91 3.48 6.61
CA PHE A 132 5.48 3.04 7.94
C PHE A 132 4.81 4.18 8.71
N PRO A 133 3.84 3.87 9.61
CA PRO A 133 3.25 4.88 10.48
C PRO A 133 4.32 5.60 11.31
N LYS A 134 4.11 6.90 11.54
CA LYS A 134 5.06 7.74 12.30
C LYS A 134 5.36 7.14 13.67
N GLU A 135 4.36 6.60 14.36
CA GLU A 135 4.49 5.99 15.68
C GLU A 135 5.47 4.80 15.67
N VAL A 136 5.40 3.97 14.62
CA VAL A 136 6.32 2.83 14.43
C VAL A 136 7.75 3.32 14.18
N MET A 137 7.91 4.36 13.36
CA MET A 137 9.22 4.95 13.08
C MET A 137 9.83 5.61 14.32
N ASP A 138 9.02 6.33 15.10
CA ASP A 138 9.45 6.96 16.35
C ASP A 138 9.89 5.91 17.38
N GLU A 139 9.11 4.81 17.52
CA GLU A 139 9.45 3.70 18.41
C GLU A 139 10.76 3.03 17.97
N ALA A 140 10.91 2.70 16.68
CA ALA A 140 12.12 2.09 16.14
C ALA A 140 13.36 2.98 16.35
N ALA A 141 13.22 4.30 16.18
CA ALA A 141 14.30 5.27 16.41
C ALA A 141 14.71 5.39 17.89
N ALA A 142 13.80 5.08 18.81
CA ALA A 142 14.08 5.10 20.25
C ALA A 142 14.84 3.86 20.75
N ILE A 143 14.95 2.80 19.93
CA ILE A 143 15.65 1.57 20.31
C ILE A 143 17.16 1.82 20.37
N SER A 144 17.75 1.64 21.55
CA SER A 144 19.19 1.67 21.73
C SER A 144 19.88 0.58 20.90
N ARG A 145 20.95 0.96 20.19
CA ARG A 145 21.79 -0.01 19.46
C ARG A 145 22.73 -0.78 20.37
N GLU A 146 22.89 -0.34 21.62
CA GLU A 146 23.71 -1.03 22.62
C GLU A 146 22.86 -1.97 23.48
N ILE A 147 23.36 -3.19 23.68
CA ILE A 147 22.75 -4.18 24.57
C ILE A 147 23.29 -3.94 25.99
N THR A 148 22.39 -3.62 26.92
CA THR A 148 22.76 -3.34 28.32
C THR A 148 23.27 -4.58 29.05
N THR A 149 24.13 -4.40 30.06
CA THR A 149 24.63 -5.49 30.92
C THR A 149 23.51 -6.21 31.66
N ASN A 150 22.48 -5.48 32.09
CA ASN A 150 21.29 -6.05 32.72
C ASN A 150 20.54 -6.98 31.77
N GLU A 151 20.40 -6.63 30.49
CA GLU A 151 19.74 -7.48 29.50
C GLU A 151 20.58 -8.73 29.18
N VAL A 152 21.91 -8.59 29.10
CA VAL A 152 22.82 -9.73 28.94
C VAL A 152 22.69 -10.71 30.11
N ALA A 153 22.63 -10.20 31.35
CA ALA A 153 22.54 -11.02 32.56
C ALA A 153 21.24 -11.85 32.65
N ARG A 154 20.19 -11.47 31.90
CA ARG A 154 18.92 -12.22 31.83
C ARG A 154 18.97 -13.42 30.88
N ARG A 155 20.02 -13.54 30.07
CA ARG A 155 20.10 -14.50 28.96
C ARG A 155 21.28 -15.44 29.16
N ARG A 156 21.20 -16.61 28.52
CA ARG A 156 22.36 -17.50 28.41
C ARG A 156 23.39 -16.85 27.50
N ASP A 157 24.61 -16.66 28.01
CA ASP A 157 25.70 -16.13 27.22
C ASP A 157 26.29 -17.22 26.30
N MET A 158 26.20 -16.99 24.99
CA MET A 158 26.75 -17.88 23.96
C MET A 158 27.89 -17.24 23.16
N ARG A 159 28.39 -16.07 23.56
CA ARG A 159 29.44 -15.33 22.83
C ARG A 159 30.76 -16.10 22.69
N GLY A 160 31.03 -17.07 23.58
CA GLY A 160 32.19 -17.96 23.49
C GLY A 160 32.01 -19.19 22.60
N THR A 161 30.83 -19.37 21.99
CA THR A 161 30.54 -20.47 21.06
C THR A 161 30.72 -20.00 19.62
N THR A 162 31.49 -20.73 18.82
CA THR A 162 31.64 -20.43 17.39
C THR A 162 30.29 -20.54 16.70
N THR A 163 29.82 -19.41 16.20
CA THR A 163 28.50 -19.24 15.57
C THR A 163 28.67 -18.40 14.31
N PHE A 164 28.04 -18.82 13.21
CA PHE A 164 28.10 -18.13 11.92
C PHE A 164 26.76 -18.22 11.18
N ALA A 165 26.46 -17.21 10.38
CA ALA A 165 25.32 -17.16 9.45
C ALA A 165 25.83 -17.41 8.01
N ILE A 166 24.97 -17.94 7.15
CA ILE A 166 25.32 -18.24 5.75
C ILE A 166 24.27 -17.61 4.86
N ASP A 167 24.59 -16.44 4.31
CA ASP A 167 23.66 -15.58 3.60
C ASP A 167 24.24 -15.06 2.29
N PRO A 168 23.40 -14.63 1.34
CA PRO A 168 23.84 -13.91 0.16
C PRO A 168 24.61 -12.63 0.50
N GLU A 169 25.52 -12.20 -0.38
CA GLU A 169 26.33 -10.99 -0.21
C GLU A 169 25.49 -9.72 0.03
N THR A 170 24.27 -9.67 -0.50
CA THR A 170 23.37 -8.52 -0.42
C THR A 170 22.43 -8.54 0.79
N ALA A 171 22.48 -9.58 1.63
CA ALA A 171 21.64 -9.68 2.83
C ALA A 171 22.00 -8.60 3.86
N LYS A 172 21.00 -8.11 4.60
CA LYS A 172 21.18 -7.06 5.63
C LYS A 172 20.57 -7.44 6.99
N ASP A 173 19.84 -8.54 7.01
CA ASP A 173 18.96 -9.04 8.05
C ASP A 173 19.34 -10.50 8.34
N PHE A 174 20.35 -10.69 9.19
CA PHE A 174 20.83 -12.02 9.59
C PHE A 174 20.02 -12.53 10.79
N ASP A 175 18.95 -13.28 10.51
CA ASP A 175 18.01 -13.72 11.53
C ASP A 175 18.30 -15.11 12.11
N ASP A 176 19.14 -15.90 11.44
CA ASP A 176 19.54 -17.23 11.86
C ASP A 176 21.06 -17.40 11.95
N ALA A 177 21.48 -18.39 12.73
CA ALA A 177 22.88 -18.73 12.87
C ALA A 177 23.06 -20.20 13.24
N LEU A 178 24.19 -20.76 12.80
CA LEU A 178 24.59 -22.14 13.06
C LEU A 178 25.81 -22.16 13.95
N SER A 179 25.87 -23.14 14.84
CA SER A 179 27.06 -23.43 15.64
C SER A 179 27.38 -24.90 15.59
N PHE A 180 28.66 -25.23 15.65
CA PHE A 180 29.14 -26.61 15.70
C PHE A 180 30.07 -26.77 16.89
N LYS A 181 29.79 -27.76 17.73
CA LYS A 181 30.64 -28.15 18.87
C LYS A 181 30.60 -29.65 19.04
N GLN A 182 31.77 -30.28 18.95
CA GLN A 182 31.93 -31.68 19.34
C GLN A 182 31.87 -31.77 20.88
N LEU A 183 31.04 -32.67 21.39
CA LEU A 183 30.91 -32.95 22.82
C LEU A 183 31.88 -34.07 23.24
N GLU A 184 32.17 -34.14 24.53
CA GLU A 184 33.10 -35.15 25.07
C GLU A 184 32.59 -36.58 24.87
N ASN A 185 31.28 -36.77 24.76
CA ASN A 185 30.63 -38.07 24.61
C ASN A 185 30.33 -38.48 23.16
N GLY A 186 30.84 -37.73 22.18
CA GLY A 186 30.56 -37.95 20.76
C GLY A 186 29.10 -37.66 20.39
#